data_AF-A0A1F5ENC1-F1
#
_entry.id   AF-A0A1F5ENC1-F1
#
_cell.length_a   1.000
_cell.length_b   1.000
_cell.length_c   1.000
_cell.angle_alpha   90.00
_cell.angle_beta   90.00
_cell.angle_gamma   90.00
#
_symmetry.space_group_name_H-M   'P 1'
#
loop_
_entity.id
_entity.type
_entity.pdbx_description
1 polymer ?
#
loop_
_entity_poly.entity_id
_entity_poly.type
_entity_poly.pdbx_seq_one_letter_code
_entity_poly.pdbx_strand_id
1 'polypeptide(L)'
;MLDYEEKRYVKRIVYSRISVGIVFILFLLIAKGTWNAYREAKLTGDNRNVAENELIELKTRKDFVKTEISSLNTSEGKEEEIRSKFQVAKEGENIIMIVDEKQNYVPTETDKGFLNKLKNLFKF
;
A
#
# COMPACT_ATOMS: atom_id res chain seq x y z
N MET A 1 -39.99 16.32 57.46
CA MET A 1 -38.75 16.83 58.09
C MET A 1 -37.57 15.85 58.00
N LEU A 2 -37.76 14.57 57.60
CA LEU A 2 -36.70 13.55 57.53
C LEU A 2 -35.77 13.66 56.28
N ASP A 3 -36.24 14.25 55.18
CA ASP A 3 -35.44 14.40 53.93
C ASP A 3 -34.19 15.27 54.05
N TYR A 4 -34.11 16.14 55.06
CA TYR A 4 -32.99 17.07 55.20
C TYR A 4 -31.77 16.43 55.88
N GLU A 5 -31.99 15.43 56.75
CA GLU A 5 -30.90 14.76 57.47
C GLU A 5 -30.23 13.70 56.60
N GLU A 6 -30.99 12.93 55.81
CA GLU A 6 -30.43 11.96 54.87
C GLU A 6 -29.50 12.61 53.84
N LYS A 7 -29.87 13.80 53.33
CA LYS A 7 -29.04 14.56 52.38
C LYS A 7 -27.68 14.98 52.96
N ARG A 8 -27.58 15.21 54.27
CA ARG A 8 -26.30 15.52 54.94
C ARG A 8 -25.39 14.30 55.06
N TYR A 9 -25.97 13.14 55.37
CA TYR A 9 -25.20 11.90 55.55
C TYR A 9 -24.67 11.38 54.21
N VAL A 10 -25.51 11.39 53.16
CA VAL A 10 -25.11 11.03 51.80
C VAL A 10 -24.02 11.97 51.29
N LYS A 11 -24.14 13.30 51.50
CA LYS A 11 -23.06 14.25 51.16
C LYS A 11 -21.75 13.94 51.88
N ARG A 12 -21.79 13.56 53.16
CA ARG A 12 -20.58 13.26 53.94
C ARG A 12 -19.85 12.00 53.44
N ILE A 13 -20.60 10.97 53.04
CA ILE A 13 -20.05 9.74 52.48
C ILE A 13 -19.53 9.98 51.06
N VAL A 14 -20.28 10.69 50.22
CA VAL A 14 -19.94 10.96 48.82
C VAL A 14 -18.76 11.93 48.68
N TYR A 15 -18.62 12.91 49.58
CA TYR A 15 -17.51 13.89 49.59
C TYR A 15 -16.35 13.50 50.51
N SER A 16 -16.31 12.26 51.01
CA SER A 16 -15.13 11.77 51.72
C SER A 16 -13.94 11.65 50.75
N ARG A 17 -12.72 11.91 51.22
CA ARG A 17 -11.51 11.77 50.39
C ARG A 17 -11.36 10.37 49.79
N ILE A 18 -11.91 9.36 50.47
CA ILE A 18 -11.87 7.95 50.06
C ILE A 18 -12.84 7.66 48.91
N SER A 19 -14.09 8.17 48.98
CA SER A 19 -15.08 7.96 47.91
C SER A 19 -14.63 8.60 46.60
N VAL A 20 -14.03 9.79 46.67
CA VAL A 20 -13.43 10.46 45.50
C VAL A 20 -12.30 9.62 44.90
N GLY A 21 -11.44 9.04 45.73
CA GLY A 21 -10.39 8.12 45.27
C GLY A 21 -10.95 6.88 44.57
N ILE A 22 -11.99 6.25 45.13
CA ILE A 22 -12.64 5.08 44.53
C ILE A 22 -13.24 5.44 43.16
N VAL A 23 -13.98 6.55 43.08
CA VAL A 23 -14.56 7.02 41.81
C VAL A 23 -13.47 7.33 40.79
N PHE A 24 -12.35 7.91 41.22
CA PHE A 24 -11.21 8.20 40.33
C PHE A 24 -10.57 6.91 39.79
N ILE A 25 -10.36 5.89 40.63
CA ILE A 25 -9.91 4.57 40.17
C ILE A 25 -10.89 3.98 39.15
N LEU A 26 -12.20 4.06 39.44
CA LEU A 26 -13.24 3.52 38.57
C LEU A 26 -13.26 4.25 37.21
N PHE A 27 -13.06 5.56 37.23
CA PHE A 27 -12.92 6.38 36.04
C PHE A 27 -11.71 5.98 35.20
N LEU A 28 -10.55 5.73 35.82
CA LEU A 28 -9.35 5.27 35.10
C LEU A 28 -9.55 3.89 34.45
N LEU A 29 -10.25 2.98 35.11
CA LEU A 29 -10.56 1.66 34.55
C LEU A 29 -11.48 1.78 33.32
N ILE A 30 -12.51 2.61 33.40
CA ILE A 30 -13.42 2.87 32.28
C ILE A 30 -12.66 3.55 31.14
N ALA A 31 -11.87 4.59 31.43
CA ALA A 31 -11.07 5.29 30.44
C ALA A 31 -10.11 4.36 29.69
N LYS A 32 -9.44 3.45 30.41
CA LYS A 32 -8.55 2.44 29.82
C LYS A 32 -9.33 1.42 28.97
N GLY A 33 -10.50 0.97 29.43
CA GLY A 33 -11.38 0.07 28.69
C GLY A 33 -11.90 0.68 27.39
N THR A 34 -12.40 1.92 27.46
CA THR A 34 -12.87 2.68 26.29
C THR A 34 -11.74 2.96 25.31
N TRP A 35 -10.54 3.31 25.79
CA TRP A 35 -9.38 3.53 24.93
C TRP A 35 -8.96 2.26 24.18
N ASN A 36 -8.96 1.11 24.87
CA ASN A 36 -8.62 -0.17 24.24
C ASN A 36 -9.68 -0.59 23.21
N ALA A 37 -10.96 -0.45 23.55
CA ALA A 37 -12.07 -0.72 22.64
C ALA A 37 -12.06 0.21 21.41
N TYR A 38 -11.75 1.49 21.61
CA TYR A 38 -11.62 2.46 20.52
C TYR A 38 -10.43 2.13 19.60
N ARG A 39 -9.30 1.68 20.16
CA ARG A 39 -8.14 1.24 19.38
C ARG A 39 -8.45 -0.02 18.56
N GLU A 40 -9.12 -1.00 19.17
CA GLU A 40 -9.54 -2.26 18.52
C GLU A 40 -10.57 -2.00 17.40
N ALA A 41 -11.53 -1.11 17.62
CA ALA A 41 -12.52 -0.74 16.60
C ALA A 41 -11.91 -0.05 15.38
N LYS A 42 -10.89 0.80 15.59
CA LYS A 42 -10.15 1.44 14.49
C LYS A 42 -9.30 0.43 13.71
N LEU A 43 -8.62 -0.48 14.41
CA LEU A 43 -7.81 -1.54 13.77
C LEU A 43 -8.66 -2.54 12.95
N THR A 44 -9.87 -2.85 13.40
CA THR A 44 -10.76 -3.79 12.69
C THR A 44 -11.31 -3.20 11.39
N GLY A 45 -11.54 -1.88 11.33
CA GLY A 45 -11.95 -1.20 10.10
C GLY A 45 -10.84 -1.15 9.05
N ASP A 46 -9.62 -0.82 9.47
CA ASP A 46 -8.47 -0.70 8.56
C ASP A 46 -8.07 -2.05 7.95
N ASN A 47 -8.07 -3.13 8.76
CA ASN A 47 -7.77 -4.48 8.27
C ASN A 47 -8.79 -5.00 7.26
N ARG A 48 -10.08 -4.62 7.41
CA ARG A 48 -11.12 -4.99 6.47
C ARG A 48 -10.94 -4.31 5.12
N ASN A 49 -10.61 -3.02 5.11
CA ASN A 49 -10.37 -2.28 3.87
C ASN A 49 -9.14 -2.81 3.12
N VAL A 50 -8.07 -3.17 3.83
CA VAL A 50 -6.87 -3.78 3.21
C VAL A 50 -7.23 -5.12 2.58
N ALA A 51 -7.94 -6.00 3.32
CA ALA A 51 -8.35 -7.30 2.81
C ALA A 51 -9.32 -7.19 1.62
N GLU A 52 -10.25 -6.24 1.63
CA GLU A 52 -11.18 -5.99 0.51
C GLU A 52 -10.43 -5.49 -0.74
N ASN A 53 -9.46 -4.58 -0.57
CA ASN A 53 -8.65 -4.08 -1.67
C ASN A 53 -7.76 -5.19 -2.28
N GLU A 54 -7.10 -5.99 -1.45
CA GLU A 54 -6.31 -7.14 -1.91
C GLU A 54 -7.20 -8.14 -2.67
N LEU A 55 -8.42 -8.41 -2.20
CA LEU A 55 -9.36 -9.30 -2.87
C LEU A 55 -9.75 -8.76 -4.25
N ILE A 56 -10.02 -7.47 -4.36
CA ILE A 56 -10.35 -6.81 -5.63
C ILE A 56 -9.16 -6.92 -6.59
N GLU A 57 -7.95 -6.58 -6.15
CA GLU A 57 -6.73 -6.69 -6.97
C GLU A 57 -6.51 -8.12 -7.48
N LEU A 58 -6.61 -9.11 -6.59
CA LEU A 58 -6.45 -10.51 -6.95
C LEU A 58 -7.51 -10.99 -7.94
N LYS A 59 -8.77 -10.55 -7.80
CA LYS A 59 -9.84 -10.87 -8.76
C LYS A 59 -9.56 -10.26 -10.14
N THR A 60 -9.22 -8.98 -10.19
CA THR A 60 -8.91 -8.30 -11.46
C THR A 60 -7.73 -8.98 -12.15
N ARG A 61 -6.68 -9.34 -11.41
CA ARG A 61 -5.53 -10.05 -11.96
C ARG A 61 -5.90 -11.45 -12.45
N LYS A 62 -6.72 -12.18 -11.70
CA LYS A 62 -7.23 -13.50 -12.11
C LYS A 62 -8.02 -13.42 -13.41
N ASP A 63 -8.91 -12.44 -13.54
CA ASP A 63 -9.76 -12.29 -14.72
C ASP A 63 -8.95 -11.86 -15.96
N PHE A 64 -7.95 -10.99 -15.77
CA PHE A 64 -6.98 -10.63 -16.80
C PHE A 64 -6.23 -11.87 -17.32
N VAL A 65 -5.59 -12.62 -16.42
CA VAL A 65 -4.82 -13.82 -16.77
C VAL A 65 -5.72 -14.88 -17.40
N LYS A 66 -6.96 -15.04 -16.93
CA LYS A 66 -7.91 -15.98 -17.52
C LYS A 66 -8.28 -15.60 -18.96
N THR A 67 -8.47 -14.31 -19.21
CA THR A 67 -8.75 -13.80 -20.56
C THR A 67 -7.57 -14.03 -21.49
N GLU A 68 -6.35 -13.76 -21.02
CA GLU A 68 -5.11 -13.96 -21.77
C GLU A 68 -4.84 -15.44 -22.08
N ILE A 69 -5.09 -16.34 -21.12
CA ILE A 69 -5.03 -17.79 -21.36
C ILE A 69 -6.10 -18.22 -22.37
N SER A 70 -7.29 -17.63 -22.32
CA SER A 70 -8.36 -17.95 -23.26
C SER A 70 -8.01 -17.51 -24.68
N SER A 71 -7.42 -16.32 -24.87
CA SER A 71 -6.96 -15.87 -26.18
C SER A 71 -5.78 -16.70 -26.68
N LEU A 72 -4.80 -17.00 -25.81
CA LEU A 72 -3.64 -17.84 -26.16
C LEU A 72 -4.04 -19.29 -26.53
N ASN A 73 -5.17 -19.79 -26.06
CA ASN A 73 -5.61 -21.14 -26.41
C ASN A 73 -6.27 -21.25 -27.78
N THR A 74 -6.68 -20.14 -28.40
CA THR A 74 -7.23 -20.16 -29.76
C THR A 74 -6.12 -20.39 -30.79
N SER A 75 -6.48 -20.92 -31.96
CA SER A 75 -5.53 -21.11 -33.06
C SER A 75 -4.91 -19.78 -33.51
N GLU A 76 -5.72 -18.73 -33.57
CA GLU A 76 -5.30 -17.38 -33.94
C GLU A 76 -4.36 -16.77 -32.90
N GLY A 77 -4.67 -16.88 -31.60
CA GLY A 77 -3.84 -16.32 -30.54
C GLY A 77 -2.49 -17.02 -30.40
N LYS A 78 -2.43 -18.34 -30.62
CA LYS A 78 -1.13 -19.06 -30.70
C LYS A 78 -0.30 -18.58 -31.87
N GLU A 79 -0.93 -18.43 -33.03
CA GLU A 79 -0.23 -17.98 -34.23
C GLU A 79 0.28 -16.55 -34.07
N GLU A 80 -0.54 -15.63 -33.54
CA GLU A 80 -0.16 -14.25 -33.28
C GLU A 80 1.02 -14.15 -32.31
N GLU A 81 1.00 -14.90 -31.20
CA GLU A 81 2.12 -14.94 -30.27
C GLU A 81 3.39 -15.53 -30.90
N ILE A 82 3.27 -16.59 -31.71
CA ILE A 82 4.42 -17.16 -32.41
C ILE A 82 5.01 -16.15 -33.42
N ARG A 83 4.17 -15.49 -34.21
CA ARG A 83 4.60 -14.45 -35.16
C ARG A 83 5.27 -13.27 -34.45
N SER A 84 4.70 -12.83 -33.32
CA SER A 84 5.22 -11.73 -32.50
C SER A 84 6.58 -12.06 -31.86
N LYS A 85 6.71 -13.23 -31.24
CA LYS A 85 7.92 -13.63 -30.50
C LYS A 85 9.07 -14.04 -31.41
N PHE A 86 8.77 -14.73 -32.51
CA PHE A 86 9.79 -15.37 -33.34
C PHE A 86 9.98 -14.70 -34.70
N GLN A 87 9.21 -13.65 -35.02
CA GLN A 87 9.25 -12.98 -36.33
C GLN A 87 9.19 -14.01 -37.47
N VAL A 88 8.24 -14.94 -37.39
CA VAL A 88 8.03 -16.00 -38.38
C VAL A 88 6.82 -15.69 -39.26
N ALA A 89 6.86 -16.19 -40.48
CA ALA A 89 5.79 -16.07 -41.47
C ALA A 89 5.23 -17.46 -41.79
N LYS A 90 3.99 -17.52 -42.27
CA LYS A 90 3.43 -18.79 -42.75
C LYS A 90 4.14 -19.24 -44.02
N GLU A 91 4.01 -20.53 -44.34
CA GLU A 91 4.55 -21.10 -45.57
C GLU A 91 3.91 -20.39 -46.79
N GLY A 92 4.75 -19.75 -47.62
CA GLY A 92 4.31 -18.91 -48.75
C GLY A 92 4.26 -17.40 -48.47
N GLU A 93 4.53 -16.94 -47.24
CA GLU A 93 4.66 -15.52 -46.88
C GLU A 93 6.15 -15.11 -46.77
N ASN A 94 6.49 -13.88 -47.17
CA ASN A 94 7.87 -13.34 -47.09
C ASN A 94 7.96 -12.25 -46.01
N ILE A 95 9.06 -12.25 -45.23
CA ILE A 95 9.32 -11.24 -44.19
C ILE A 95 10.32 -10.21 -44.70
N ILE A 96 9.99 -8.93 -44.59
CA ILE A 96 10.88 -7.82 -44.93
C ILE A 96 11.39 -7.21 -43.61
N MET A 97 12.67 -7.42 -43.30
CA MET A 97 13.33 -6.77 -42.17
C MET A 97 14.04 -5.50 -42.65
N ILE A 98 13.50 -4.34 -42.31
CA ILE A 98 14.15 -3.05 -42.58
C ILE A 98 15.18 -2.84 -41.46
N VAL A 99 16.46 -2.87 -41.81
CA VAL A 99 17.56 -2.55 -40.91
C VAL A 99 17.98 -1.12 -41.21
N ASP A 100 17.81 -0.20 -40.25
CA ASP A 100 18.39 1.13 -40.36
C ASP A 100 19.92 1.02 -40.37
N GLU A 101 20.57 1.72 -41.31
CA GLU A 101 22.03 1.84 -41.32
C GLU A 101 22.49 2.37 -39.97
N LYS A 102 23.41 1.66 -39.32
CA LYS A 102 23.99 2.04 -38.04
C LYS A 102 24.50 3.48 -38.16
N GLN A 103 23.81 4.42 -37.53
CA GLN A 103 24.34 5.75 -37.30
C GLN A 103 25.66 5.56 -36.56
N ASN A 104 26.75 5.93 -37.21
CA ASN A 104 28.07 5.93 -36.60
C ASN A 104 27.98 6.75 -35.32
N TYR A 105 27.99 6.07 -34.18
CA TYR A 105 28.07 6.71 -32.88
C TYR A 105 29.43 7.40 -32.82
N VAL A 106 29.45 8.70 -33.13
CA VAL A 106 30.55 9.58 -32.78
C VAL A 106 30.46 9.74 -31.26
N PRO A 107 31.42 9.25 -30.47
CA PRO A 107 31.40 9.46 -29.04
C PRO A 107 31.47 10.97 -28.80
N THR A 108 30.40 11.55 -28.27
CA THR A 108 30.46 12.92 -27.76
C THR A 108 31.48 12.90 -26.63
N GLU A 109 32.60 13.59 -26.81
CA GLU A 109 33.57 13.80 -25.74
C GLU A 109 32.83 14.37 -24.55
N THR A 110 32.79 13.59 -23.48
CA THR A 110 32.20 14.00 -22.22
C THR A 110 33.09 15.10 -21.66
N ASP A 111 32.61 16.34 -21.74
CA ASP A 111 33.19 17.47 -21.05
C ASP A 111 33.51 17.06 -19.61
N LYS A 112 34.81 17.01 -19.29
CA LYS A 112 35.35 16.72 -17.96
C LYS A 112 35.10 17.90 -17.00
N GLY A 113 33.85 18.36 -16.92
CA GLY A 113 33.48 19.67 -16.36
C GLY A 113 33.42 19.75 -14.84
N PHE A 114 33.31 18.61 -14.13
CA PHE A 114 33.09 18.61 -12.68
C PHE A 114 34.21 17.92 -11.88
N LEU A 115 34.62 16.71 -12.29
CA LEU A 115 35.62 15.93 -11.55
C LEU A 115 37.04 16.54 -11.62
N ASN A 116 37.39 17.18 -12.75
CA ASN A 116 38.68 17.89 -12.86
C ASN A 116 38.74 19.14 -11.97
N LYS A 117 37.60 19.81 -11.71
CA LYS A 117 37.55 20.97 -10.80
C LYS A 117 37.74 20.56 -9.34
N LEU A 118 37.15 19.43 -8.93
CA LEU A 118 37.33 18.85 -7.58
C LEU A 118 38.78 18.39 -7.33
N LYS A 119 39.42 17.78 -8.34
CA LYS A 119 40.81 17.30 -8.21
C LYS A 119 41.82 18.43 -8.00
N ASN A 120 41.55 19.63 -8.53
CA ASN A 120 42.42 20.81 -8.33
C ASN A 120 42.20 21.49 -6.96
N LEU A 121 41.06 21.27 -6.30
CA LEU A 121 40.76 21.87 -4.99
C LEU A 121 41.43 21.12 -3.83
N PHE A 122 41.65 19.81 -3.97
CA PHE A 122 42.35 18.96 -3.00
C PHE A 122 43.87 18.92 -3.19
N LYS A 123 44.42 19.76 -4.07
CA LYS A 123 45.86 19.89 -4.31
C LYS A 123 46.42 21.19 -3.71
N PHE A 124 46.00 21.50 -2.48
CA PHE A 124 46.70 22.40 -1.57
C PHE A 124 47.65 21.59 -0.69
#